data_AF-A0A0B1SCZ9-F1
#
_entry.id   AF-A0A0B1SCZ9-F1
#
_cell.length_a   1.000
_cell.length_b   1.000
_cell.length_c   1.000
_cell.angle_alpha   90.00
_cell.angle_beta   90.00
_cell.angle_gamma   90.00
#
_symmetry.space_group_name_H-M   'P 1'
#
loop_
_entity.id
_entity.type
_entity.pdbx_description
1 polymer ?
#
loop_
_entity_poly.entity_id
_entity_poly.type
_entity_poly.pdbx_seq_one_letter_code
_entity_poly.pdbx_strand_id
1 'polypeptide(L)'
;MDEGTDARDILENRLFPLRRGYVGVINRSQKDIVGKKDIRAALDAERKFFLSHPAYRHIADRLGTQYLQHTLNQQLTNHIRDTLPTLRDSLQKKLFALEKDVAEYKNFQPNDPGRKTKALLQMVQQFTMDIERSIEGSSAKLVSTNELSGGARINRLFHERFPFEIVKMEIDEKEMRKEIQFAIRNIHGIRWGILLFFFRTAFIAFKEQYFFFFNAC
;
A
#
# COMPACT_ATOMS: atom_id res chain seq x y z
N MET A 1 52.39 18.31 -1.00
CA MET A 1 52.90 17.56 -2.16
C MET A 1 54.34 17.27 -1.85
N ASP A 2 54.75 16.02 -2.02
CA ASP A 2 56.16 15.66 -1.92
C ASP A 2 56.89 16.27 -3.11
N GLU A 3 58.15 16.63 -2.91
CA GLU A 3 58.99 17.20 -3.97
C GLU A 3 59.09 16.20 -5.15
N GLY A 4 58.47 16.54 -6.28
CA GLY A 4 58.53 15.76 -7.52
C GLY A 4 57.24 15.02 -7.93
N THR A 5 56.13 15.15 -7.19
CA THR A 5 54.83 14.58 -7.60
C THR A 5 53.81 15.65 -8.00
N ASP A 6 53.27 15.53 -9.23
CA ASP A 6 52.24 16.42 -9.77
C ASP A 6 50.89 15.71 -9.90
N ALA A 7 49.80 16.39 -9.53
CA ALA A 7 48.43 15.89 -9.65
C ALA A 7 47.81 16.18 -11.04
N ARG A 8 48.65 16.36 -12.07
CA ARG A 8 48.23 16.83 -13.39
C ARG A 8 47.21 15.89 -14.05
N ASP A 9 47.45 14.58 -14.03
CA ASP A 9 46.56 13.60 -14.66
C ASP A 9 45.18 13.52 -13.97
N ILE A 10 45.11 13.84 -12.69
CA ILE A 10 43.86 13.92 -11.93
C ILE A 10 43.13 15.22 -12.29
N LEU A 11 43.81 16.37 -12.24
CA LEU A 11 43.21 17.68 -12.55
C LEU A 11 42.77 17.80 -14.03
N GLU A 12 43.45 17.12 -14.93
CA GLU A 12 43.05 17.01 -16.35
C GLU A 12 41.96 15.95 -16.58
N ASN A 13 41.44 15.32 -15.52
CA ASN A 13 40.36 14.35 -15.57
C ASN A 13 40.72 13.08 -16.40
N ARG A 14 42.01 12.75 -16.50
CA ARG A 14 42.52 11.61 -17.30
C ARG A 14 42.57 10.31 -16.50
N LEU A 15 42.90 10.39 -15.21
CA LEU A 15 43.01 9.21 -14.35
C LEU A 15 41.64 8.64 -13.96
N PHE A 16 40.75 9.50 -13.44
CA PHE A 16 39.40 9.14 -13.02
C PHE A 16 38.39 10.14 -13.59
N PRO A 17 37.71 9.85 -14.70
CA PRO A 17 36.86 10.83 -15.36
C PRO A 17 35.56 11.10 -14.59
N LEU A 18 35.43 12.32 -14.04
CA LEU A 18 34.20 12.83 -13.44
C LEU A 18 33.42 13.71 -14.43
N ARG A 19 32.08 13.65 -14.37
CA ARG A 19 31.17 14.49 -15.20
C ARG A 19 31.37 15.99 -15.01
N ARG A 20 31.80 16.42 -13.82
CA ARG A 20 31.99 17.85 -13.47
C ARG A 20 33.47 18.24 -13.35
N GLY A 21 34.38 17.32 -13.63
CA GLY A 21 35.82 17.51 -13.51
C GLY A 21 36.31 17.75 -12.07
N TYR A 22 37.58 18.13 -11.97
CA TYR A 22 38.23 18.49 -10.72
C TYR A 22 38.62 19.97 -10.73
N VAL A 23 38.63 20.58 -9.54
CA VAL A 23 39.16 21.93 -9.34
C VAL A 23 40.18 21.87 -8.21
N GLY A 24 41.43 22.18 -8.53
CA GLY A 24 42.51 22.29 -7.54
C GLY A 24 42.46 23.63 -6.83
N VAL A 25 42.64 23.62 -5.52
CA VAL A 25 42.68 24.82 -4.66
C VAL A 25 43.87 24.76 -3.71
N ILE A 26 44.40 25.92 -3.35
CA ILE A 26 45.51 26.05 -2.41
C ILE A 26 45.04 26.84 -1.21
N ASN A 27 44.91 26.14 -0.08
CA ASN A 27 44.50 26.73 1.17
C ASN A 27 45.70 27.24 1.98
N ARG A 28 45.40 28.05 3.00
CA ARG A 28 46.39 28.53 3.97
C ARG A 28 47.00 27.36 4.73
N SER A 29 48.32 27.35 4.85
CA SER A 29 49.05 26.37 5.67
C SER A 29 48.88 26.66 7.16
N GLN A 30 49.24 25.70 8.02
CA GLN A 30 49.17 25.90 9.48
C GLN A 30 49.97 27.11 9.95
N LYS A 31 51.12 27.39 9.32
CA LYS A 31 51.95 28.57 9.60
C LYS A 31 51.25 29.88 9.18
N ASP A 32 50.57 29.88 8.04
CA ASP A 32 49.81 31.05 7.57
C ASP A 32 48.60 31.37 8.46
N ILE A 33 47.99 30.34 9.05
CA ILE A 33 46.88 30.49 10.00
C ILE A 33 47.36 31.14 11.29
N VAL A 34 48.48 30.65 11.86
CA VAL A 34 49.09 31.24 13.06
C VAL A 34 49.55 32.68 12.79
N GLY A 35 50.10 32.94 11.60
CA GLY A 35 50.49 34.27 11.14
C GLY A 35 49.33 35.19 10.74
N LYS A 36 48.07 34.75 10.88
CA LYS A 36 46.85 35.49 10.51
C LYS A 36 46.90 36.09 9.09
N LYS A 37 47.41 35.32 8.13
CA LYS A 37 47.50 35.75 6.73
C LYS A 37 46.13 36.13 6.20
N ASP A 38 46.05 37.32 5.61
CA ASP A 38 44.82 37.85 5.02
C ASP A 38 44.33 36.98 3.87
N ILE A 39 43.01 36.92 3.69
CA ILE A 39 42.36 36.08 2.68
C ILE A 39 42.72 36.56 1.27
N ARG A 40 42.78 37.88 1.05
CA ARG A 40 43.18 38.45 -0.25
C ARG A 40 44.61 38.06 -0.60
N ALA A 41 45.52 38.17 0.37
CA ALA A 41 46.91 37.74 0.20
C ALA A 41 47.04 36.23 -0.07
N ALA A 42 46.14 35.39 0.47
CA ALA A 42 46.10 33.97 0.17
C ALA A 42 45.62 33.70 -1.26
N LEU A 43 44.58 34.40 -1.73
CA LEU A 43 44.08 34.30 -3.11
C LEU A 43 45.12 34.75 -4.14
N ASP A 44 45.84 35.83 -3.87
CA ASP A 44 46.91 36.31 -4.75
C ASP A 44 48.09 35.33 -4.79
N ALA A 45 48.42 34.72 -3.65
CA ALA A 45 49.45 33.69 -3.58
C ALA A 45 49.04 32.42 -4.35
N GLU A 46 47.77 31.99 -4.22
CA GLU A 46 47.20 30.88 -4.99
C GLU A 46 47.31 31.15 -6.50
N ARG A 47 46.89 32.34 -6.95
CA ARG A 47 46.96 32.71 -8.37
C ARG A 47 48.40 32.73 -8.88
N LYS A 48 49.33 33.31 -8.10
CA LYS A 48 50.76 33.33 -8.46
C LYS A 48 51.34 31.92 -8.56
N PHE A 49 51.00 31.03 -7.62
CA PHE A 49 51.45 29.65 -7.65
C PHE A 49 51.03 28.96 -8.96
N PHE A 50 49.73 28.98 -9.28
CA PHE A 50 49.22 28.29 -10.49
C PHE A 50 49.79 28.87 -11.78
N LEU A 51 50.07 30.18 -11.84
CA LEU A 51 50.71 30.80 -13.01
C LEU A 51 52.21 30.49 -13.12
N SER A 52 52.91 30.38 -11.98
CA SER A 52 54.35 30.10 -11.94
C SER A 52 54.68 28.62 -12.13
N HIS A 53 53.75 27.71 -11.82
CA HIS A 53 54.04 26.29 -11.79
C HIS A 53 53.97 25.67 -13.20
N PRO A 54 55.06 25.03 -13.69
CA PRO A 54 55.15 24.58 -15.08
C PRO A 54 54.11 23.51 -15.45
N ALA A 55 53.70 22.66 -14.50
CA ALA A 55 52.74 21.59 -14.73
C ALA A 55 51.26 22.07 -14.74
N TYR A 56 50.94 23.24 -14.20
CA TYR A 56 49.55 23.74 -14.07
C TYR A 56 49.28 25.03 -14.85
N ARG A 57 50.30 25.68 -15.39
CA ARG A 57 50.18 26.98 -16.07
C ARG A 57 49.15 27.00 -17.20
N HIS A 58 49.03 25.92 -17.98
CA HIS A 58 48.07 25.80 -19.08
C HIS A 58 46.63 25.57 -18.62
N ILE A 59 46.41 25.21 -17.35
CA ILE A 59 45.09 25.01 -16.75
C ILE A 59 44.79 26.01 -15.62
N ALA A 60 45.66 27.00 -15.39
CA ALA A 60 45.54 27.97 -14.30
C ALA A 60 44.20 28.73 -14.31
N ASP A 61 43.61 28.96 -15.49
CA ASP A 61 42.31 29.64 -15.64
C ASP A 61 41.12 28.82 -15.13
N ARG A 62 41.26 27.49 -15.03
CA ARG A 62 40.23 26.55 -14.56
C ARG A 62 40.50 26.03 -13.13
N LEU A 63 41.45 26.66 -12.43
CA LEU A 63 41.87 26.27 -11.10
C LEU A 63 41.71 27.44 -10.12
N GLY A 64 41.81 27.12 -8.84
CA GLY A 64 41.76 28.09 -7.76
C GLY A 64 40.36 28.36 -7.22
N THR A 65 40.34 29.06 -6.09
CA THR A 65 39.15 29.26 -5.27
C THR A 65 38.09 30.10 -5.98
N GLN A 66 38.50 31.08 -6.78
CA GLN A 66 37.58 31.93 -7.55
C GLN A 66 36.82 31.15 -8.63
N TYR A 67 37.52 30.28 -9.36
CA TYR A 67 36.90 29.41 -10.37
C TYR A 67 35.96 28.39 -9.72
N LEU A 68 36.37 27.81 -8.59
CA LEU A 68 35.52 26.91 -7.81
C LEU A 68 34.22 27.61 -7.37
N GLN A 69 34.32 28.83 -6.83
CA GLN A 69 33.17 29.60 -6.39
C GLN A 69 32.19 29.88 -7.55
N HIS A 70 32.71 30.32 -8.71
CA HIS A 70 31.88 30.55 -9.89
C HIS A 70 31.19 29.28 -10.37
N THR A 71 31.95 28.18 -10.43
CA THR A 71 31.43 26.87 -10.85
C THR A 71 30.32 26.39 -9.91
N LEU A 72 30.54 26.44 -8.59
CA LEU A 72 29.53 26.03 -7.61
C LEU A 72 28.26 26.88 -7.69
N ASN A 73 28.40 28.20 -7.81
CA ASN A 73 27.26 29.10 -7.97
C ASN A 73 26.47 28.80 -9.25
N GLN A 74 27.16 28.55 -10.37
CA GLN A 74 26.53 28.17 -11.62
C GLN A 74 25.79 26.84 -11.48
N GLN A 75 26.41 25.83 -10.84
CA GLN A 75 25.78 24.53 -10.64
C GLN A 75 24.55 24.60 -9.74
N LEU A 76 24.62 25.36 -8.65
CA LEU A 76 23.47 25.57 -7.78
C LEU A 76 22.34 26.28 -8.52
N THR A 77 22.67 27.33 -9.29
CA THR A 77 21.68 28.09 -10.06
C THR A 77 20.98 27.22 -11.10
N ASN A 78 21.74 26.38 -11.82
CA ASN A 78 21.18 25.45 -12.79
C ASN A 78 20.30 24.40 -12.11
N HIS A 79 20.77 23.83 -11.00
CA HIS A 79 19.98 22.85 -10.25
C HIS A 79 18.66 23.42 -9.72
N ILE A 80 18.66 24.65 -9.22
CA ILE A 80 17.44 25.35 -8.80
C ILE A 80 16.52 25.55 -10.00
N ARG A 81 17.03 26.02 -11.14
CA ARG A 81 16.23 26.20 -12.37
C ARG A 81 15.61 24.91 -12.87
N ASP A 82 16.31 23.79 -12.80
CA ASP A 82 15.82 22.48 -13.25
C ASP A 82 14.77 21.89 -12.29
N THR A 83 14.88 22.18 -10.99
CA THR A 83 13.97 21.64 -9.96
C THR A 83 12.72 22.50 -9.73
N LEU A 84 12.76 23.80 -10.08
CA LEU A 84 11.63 24.70 -9.91
C LEU A 84 10.35 24.29 -10.67
N PRO A 85 10.41 23.87 -11.96
CA PRO A 85 9.22 23.45 -12.70
C PRO A 85 8.56 22.22 -12.08
N THR A 86 9.36 21.22 -11.68
CA THR A 86 8.83 19.99 -11.07
C THR A 86 8.19 20.26 -9.71
N LEU A 87 8.79 21.15 -8.91
CA LEU A 87 8.21 21.59 -7.64
C LEU A 87 6.89 22.34 -7.87
N ARG A 88 6.84 23.25 -8.86
CA ARG A 88 5.62 23.98 -9.24
C ARG A 88 4.51 23.02 -9.64
N ASP A 89 4.79 22.05 -10.50
CA ASP A 89 3.79 21.07 -10.95
C ASP A 89 3.27 20.23 -9.79
N SER A 90 4.15 19.83 -8.86
CA SER A 90 3.77 19.09 -7.66
C SER A 90 2.87 19.92 -6.75
N LEU A 91 3.20 21.21 -6.55
CA LEU A 91 2.37 22.14 -5.78
C LEU A 91 1.02 22.38 -6.45
N GLN A 92 0.97 22.56 -7.76
CA GLN A 92 -0.29 22.73 -8.50
C GLN A 92 -1.17 21.49 -8.41
N LYS A 93 -0.60 20.28 -8.52
CA LYS A 93 -1.33 19.02 -8.31
C LYS A 93 -1.91 18.92 -6.90
N LYS A 94 -1.13 19.26 -5.88
CA LYS A 94 -1.59 19.26 -4.48
C LYS A 94 -2.67 20.31 -4.24
N LEU A 95 -2.50 21.51 -4.80
CA LEU A 95 -3.49 22.58 -4.73
C LEU A 95 -4.80 22.14 -5.38
N PHE A 96 -4.76 21.55 -6.57
CA PHE A 96 -5.96 21.05 -7.26
C PHE A 96 -6.68 19.96 -6.46
N ALA A 97 -5.94 19.02 -5.86
CA ALA A 97 -6.53 18.00 -5.00
C ALA A 97 -7.22 18.63 -3.78
N LEU A 98 -6.56 19.59 -3.11
CA LEU A 98 -7.13 20.30 -1.97
C LEU A 98 -8.33 21.17 -2.38
N GLU A 99 -8.30 21.82 -3.54
CA GLU A 99 -9.43 22.59 -4.06
C GLU A 99 -10.66 21.73 -4.33
N LYS A 100 -10.44 20.51 -4.85
CA LYS A 100 -11.51 19.52 -5.01
C LYS A 100 -12.12 19.16 -3.66
N ASP A 101 -11.29 18.82 -2.68
CA ASP A 101 -11.76 18.49 -1.33
C ASP A 101 -12.52 19.67 -0.72
N VAL A 102 -11.96 20.88 -0.79
CA VAL A 102 -12.59 22.11 -0.29
C VAL A 102 -13.91 22.39 -1.02
N ALA A 103 -14.01 22.15 -2.33
CA ALA A 103 -15.26 22.33 -3.07
C ALA A 103 -16.38 21.42 -2.55
N GLU A 104 -16.06 20.21 -2.09
CA GLU A 104 -17.03 19.35 -1.41
C GLU A 104 -17.52 20.02 -0.11
N TYR A 105 -16.66 20.73 0.61
CA TYR A 105 -17.00 21.46 1.85
C TYR A 105 -17.53 22.89 1.65
N LYS A 106 -17.46 23.51 0.46
CA LYS A 106 -17.91 24.90 0.24
C LYS A 106 -19.41 25.11 0.51
N ASN A 107 -20.24 24.09 0.29
CA ASN A 107 -21.67 24.12 0.60
C ASN A 107 -21.96 23.61 2.04
N PHE A 108 -21.05 23.83 2.98
CA PHE A 108 -21.21 23.38 4.36
C PHE A 108 -22.00 24.41 5.16
N GLN A 109 -23.29 24.17 5.33
CA GLN A 109 -24.05 24.75 6.43
C GLN A 109 -24.15 23.69 7.54
N PRO A 110 -23.61 23.95 8.75
CA PRO A 110 -23.57 22.96 9.82
C PRO A 110 -24.96 22.43 10.26
N ASN A 111 -26.03 23.15 9.92
CA ASN A 111 -27.41 22.82 10.27
C ASN A 111 -28.29 22.34 9.10
N ASP A 112 -27.74 22.03 7.92
CA ASP A 112 -28.57 21.52 6.82
C ASP A 112 -28.98 20.05 7.06
N PRO A 113 -30.27 19.75 7.30
CA PRO A 113 -30.74 18.40 7.54
C PRO A 113 -30.57 17.49 6.30
N GLY A 114 -30.65 18.02 5.08
CA GLY A 114 -30.57 17.23 3.85
C GLY A 114 -29.18 16.60 3.66
N ARG A 115 -28.13 17.29 4.09
CA ARG A 115 -26.75 16.78 4.01
C ARG A 115 -26.45 15.75 5.09
N LYS A 116 -27.02 15.88 6.29
CA LYS A 116 -26.93 14.85 7.34
C LYS A 116 -27.57 13.55 6.89
N THR A 117 -28.75 13.63 6.27
CA THR A 117 -29.42 12.46 5.68
C THR A 117 -28.60 11.85 4.54
N LYS A 118 -28.01 12.68 3.66
CA LYS A 118 -27.13 12.20 2.60
C LYS A 118 -25.87 11.51 3.13
N ALA A 119 -25.22 12.09 4.14
CA ALA A 119 -24.03 11.50 4.76
C ALA A 119 -24.37 10.18 5.45
N LEU A 120 -25.48 10.13 6.18
CA LEU A 120 -25.98 8.90 6.81
C LEU A 120 -26.26 7.83 5.75
N LEU A 121 -26.94 8.20 4.65
CA LEU A 121 -27.22 7.28 3.55
C LEU A 121 -25.93 6.75 2.90
N GLN A 122 -24.94 7.62 2.67
CA GLN A 122 -23.63 7.20 2.14
C GLN A 122 -22.90 6.27 3.10
N MET A 123 -22.93 6.53 4.41
CA MET A 123 -22.34 5.64 5.42
C MET A 123 -23.03 4.28 5.44
N VAL A 124 -24.36 4.25 5.39
CA VAL A 124 -25.14 3.01 5.35
C VAL A 124 -24.85 2.23 4.06
N GLN A 125 -24.85 2.88 2.91
CA GLN A 125 -24.52 2.25 1.63
C GLN A 125 -23.10 1.68 1.61
N GLN A 126 -22.12 2.44 2.11
CA GLN A 126 -20.73 1.99 2.22
C GLN A 126 -20.64 0.77 3.15
N PHE A 127 -21.33 0.80 4.28
CA PHE A 127 -21.37 -0.32 5.22
C PHE A 127 -22.01 -1.58 4.59
N THR A 128 -23.11 -1.43 3.85
CA THR A 128 -23.74 -2.55 3.12
C THR A 128 -22.77 -3.14 2.10
N MET A 129 -22.11 -2.31 1.29
CA MET A 129 -21.11 -2.75 0.32
C MET A 129 -19.92 -3.46 0.99
N ASP A 130 -19.48 -2.99 2.16
CA ASP A 130 -18.38 -3.60 2.89
C ASP A 130 -18.78 -4.95 3.49
N ILE A 131 -20.04 -5.12 3.93
CA ILE A 131 -20.59 -6.43 4.33
C ILE A 131 -20.64 -7.38 3.12
N GLU A 132 -21.20 -6.95 2.00
CA GLU A 132 -21.29 -7.78 0.78
C GLU A 132 -19.91 -8.27 0.36
N ARG A 133 -18.91 -7.37 0.32
CA ARG A 133 -17.52 -7.72 0.00
C ARG A 133 -16.89 -8.66 1.03
N SER A 134 -17.24 -8.52 2.31
CA SER A 134 -16.76 -9.41 3.37
C SER A 134 -17.36 -10.82 3.28
N ILE A 135 -18.61 -10.94 2.82
CA ILE A 135 -19.29 -12.22 2.58
C ILE A 135 -18.78 -12.87 1.29
N GLU A 136 -18.62 -12.10 0.20
CA GLU A 136 -18.13 -12.62 -1.08
C GLU A 136 -16.63 -12.93 -1.08
N GLY A 137 -15.87 -12.32 -0.17
CA GLY A 137 -14.41 -12.50 -0.09
C GLY A 137 -13.61 -11.62 -1.07
N SER A 138 -14.25 -10.66 -1.74
CA SER A 138 -13.64 -9.74 -2.72
C SER A 138 -12.88 -8.55 -2.10
N SER A 139 -12.73 -8.52 -0.77
CA SER A 139 -12.06 -7.44 -0.04
C SER A 139 -10.53 -7.49 -0.18
N ALA A 140 -10.00 -6.98 -1.30
CA ALA A 140 -8.56 -6.97 -1.62
C ALA A 140 -7.62 -6.31 -0.57
N LYS A 141 -8.14 -5.50 0.36
CA LYS A 141 -7.35 -4.80 1.40
C LYS A 141 -7.31 -5.50 2.77
N LEU A 142 -8.15 -6.50 3.02
CA LEU A 142 -8.35 -7.11 4.34
C LEU A 142 -8.37 -8.65 4.29
N VAL A 143 -7.73 -9.25 3.29
CA VAL A 143 -7.59 -10.71 3.25
C VAL A 143 -6.59 -11.14 4.31
N SER A 144 -7.09 -11.55 5.48
CA SER A 144 -6.28 -12.17 6.52
C SER A 144 -5.67 -13.48 5.99
N THR A 145 -4.35 -13.54 5.88
CA THR A 145 -3.62 -14.72 5.37
C THR A 145 -3.50 -15.85 6.41
N ASN A 146 -3.81 -15.57 7.68
CA ASN A 146 -3.60 -16.50 8.78
C ASN A 146 -4.86 -17.30 9.13
N GLU A 147 -6.06 -16.76 8.87
CA GLU A 147 -7.33 -17.39 9.28
C GLU A 147 -8.43 -17.20 8.23
N LEU A 148 -9.25 -18.23 8.04
CA LEU A 148 -10.48 -18.15 7.26
C LEU A 148 -11.45 -17.16 7.92
N SER A 149 -11.82 -16.11 7.21
CA SER A 149 -12.67 -15.03 7.71
C SER A 149 -13.87 -14.75 6.80
N GLY A 150 -14.87 -14.05 7.33
CA GLY A 150 -16.07 -13.66 6.59
C GLY A 150 -16.85 -14.84 6.01
N GLY A 151 -17.21 -14.74 4.73
CA GLY A 151 -17.98 -15.79 4.04
C GLY A 151 -17.22 -17.08 3.79
N ALA A 152 -15.88 -17.07 3.72
CA ALA A 152 -15.10 -18.31 3.55
C ALA A 152 -15.24 -19.26 4.75
N ARG A 153 -15.35 -18.70 5.96
CA ARG A 153 -15.58 -19.47 7.19
C ARG A 153 -16.98 -20.07 7.23
N ILE A 154 -17.99 -19.31 6.80
CA ILE A 154 -19.38 -19.78 6.70
C ILE A 154 -19.48 -20.90 5.66
N ASN A 155 -18.88 -20.71 4.48
CA ASN A 155 -18.87 -21.70 3.42
C ASN A 155 -18.25 -23.04 3.89
N ARG A 156 -17.10 -22.97 4.59
CA ARG A 156 -16.47 -24.15 5.21
C ARG A 156 -17.39 -24.88 6.19
N LEU A 157 -18.11 -24.14 7.04
CA LEU A 157 -19.04 -24.74 8.00
C LEU A 157 -20.11 -25.58 7.31
N PHE A 158 -20.72 -25.03 6.23
CA PHE A 158 -21.77 -25.71 5.49
C PHE A 158 -21.28 -26.88 4.63
N HIS A 159 -20.06 -26.85 4.10
CA HIS A 159 -19.58 -27.91 3.22
C HIS A 159 -18.78 -29.00 3.95
N GLU A 160 -18.10 -28.68 5.05
CA GLU A 160 -17.28 -29.67 5.78
C GLU A 160 -17.96 -30.19 7.04
N ARG A 161 -18.58 -29.31 7.84
CA ARG A 161 -19.10 -29.70 9.17
C ARG A 161 -20.55 -30.14 9.12
N PHE A 162 -21.39 -29.48 8.34
CA PHE A 162 -22.81 -29.81 8.26
C PHE A 162 -23.07 -31.25 7.76
N PRO A 163 -22.42 -31.76 6.69
CA PRO A 163 -22.60 -33.16 6.27
C PRO A 163 -22.14 -34.15 7.34
N PHE A 164 -21.08 -33.82 8.08
CA PHE A 164 -20.60 -34.65 9.18
C PHE A 164 -21.62 -34.72 10.33
N GLU A 165 -22.25 -33.60 10.69
CA GLU A 165 -23.30 -33.58 11.72
C GLU A 165 -24.57 -34.33 11.28
N ILE A 166 -24.91 -34.30 9.98
CA ILE A 166 -26.02 -35.11 9.42
C ILE A 166 -25.70 -36.61 9.53
N VAL A 167 -24.48 -37.02 9.17
CA VAL A 167 -24.10 -38.45 9.25
C VAL A 167 -23.96 -38.92 10.70
N LYS A 168 -23.55 -38.02 11.60
CA LYS A 168 -23.48 -38.30 13.04
C LYS A 168 -24.86 -38.38 13.71
N MET A 169 -25.92 -37.83 13.09
CA MET A 169 -27.29 -38.17 13.50
C MET A 169 -27.53 -39.64 13.17
N GLU A 170 -27.21 -40.50 14.13
CA GLU A 170 -27.52 -41.92 14.07
C GLU A 170 -29.05 -42.07 14.10
N ILE A 171 -29.62 -42.47 12.96
CA ILE A 171 -31.01 -42.89 12.88
C ILE A 171 -31.05 -44.31 13.44
N ASP A 172 -31.66 -44.51 14.61
CA ASP A 172 -31.91 -45.86 15.13
C ASP A 172 -32.91 -46.56 14.21
N GLU A 173 -32.37 -47.43 13.35
CA GLU A 173 -33.14 -48.18 12.37
C GLU A 173 -34.23 -49.05 13.02
N LYS A 174 -34.02 -49.51 14.25
CA LYS A 174 -35.01 -50.35 14.96
C LYS A 174 -36.17 -49.52 15.48
N GLU A 175 -35.90 -48.34 16.01
CA GLU A 175 -36.93 -47.41 16.47
C GLU A 175 -37.73 -46.86 15.29
N MET A 176 -37.04 -46.43 14.23
CA MET A 176 -37.67 -46.00 12.98
C MET A 176 -38.58 -47.09 12.38
N ARG A 177 -38.12 -48.35 12.33
CA ARG A 177 -38.95 -49.46 11.81
C ARG A 177 -40.18 -49.70 12.67
N LYS A 178 -40.07 -49.57 14.01
CA LYS A 178 -41.23 -49.67 14.92
C LYS A 178 -42.22 -48.53 14.68
N GLU A 179 -41.74 -47.29 14.53
CA GLU A 179 -42.58 -46.13 14.26
C GLU A 179 -43.30 -46.25 12.91
N ILE A 180 -42.59 -46.68 11.86
CA ILE A 180 -43.19 -46.96 10.55
C ILE A 180 -44.26 -48.05 10.69
N GLN A 181 -43.99 -49.11 11.44
CA GLN A 181 -44.95 -50.19 11.64
C GLN A 181 -46.21 -49.71 12.41
N PHE A 182 -46.04 -48.87 13.43
CA PHE A 182 -47.17 -48.27 14.15
C PHE A 182 -47.96 -47.30 13.27
N ALA A 183 -47.29 -46.43 12.51
CA ALA A 183 -47.93 -45.50 11.59
C ALA A 183 -48.73 -46.24 10.52
N ILE A 184 -48.14 -47.26 9.90
CA ILE A 184 -48.83 -48.14 8.93
C ILE A 184 -50.05 -48.78 9.58
N ARG A 185 -49.90 -49.40 10.77
CA ARG A 185 -51.01 -50.09 11.45
C ARG A 185 -52.14 -49.14 11.86
N ASN A 186 -51.80 -47.93 12.30
CA ASN A 186 -52.77 -46.89 12.64
C ASN A 186 -53.52 -46.37 11.40
N ILE A 187 -52.83 -46.25 10.27
CA ILE A 187 -53.43 -45.84 8.99
C ILE A 187 -54.29 -46.95 8.39
N HIS A 188 -53.92 -48.23 8.58
CA HIS A 188 -54.70 -49.38 8.10
C HIS A 188 -56.07 -49.49 8.79
N GLY A 189 -56.17 -49.10 10.07
CA GLY A 189 -57.43 -49.15 10.81
C GLY A 189 -58.14 -50.51 10.68
N ILE A 190 -59.47 -50.50 10.50
CA ILE A 190 -60.32 -51.71 10.46
C ILE A 190 -60.57 -52.23 9.02
N ARG A 191 -60.23 -51.48 7.95
CA ARG A 191 -60.65 -51.79 6.56
C ARG A 191 -59.50 -52.31 5.68
N TRP A 192 -59.56 -53.59 5.32
CA TRP A 192 -58.62 -54.28 4.41
C TRP A 192 -58.99 -54.11 2.93
N GLY A 193 -58.60 -53.01 2.27
CA GLY A 193 -58.99 -52.86 0.85
C GLY A 193 -58.20 -51.96 -0.10
N ILE A 194 -57.24 -51.12 0.34
CA ILE A 194 -56.58 -50.17 -0.60
C ILE A 194 -55.09 -50.06 -0.29
N LEU A 195 -54.33 -51.14 -0.51
CA LEU A 195 -52.93 -51.25 -0.08
C LEU A 195 -52.04 -50.11 -0.61
N LEU A 196 -52.22 -49.66 -1.86
CA LEU A 196 -51.30 -48.71 -2.52
C LEU A 196 -51.42 -47.25 -2.07
N PHE A 197 -52.59 -46.80 -1.57
CA PHE A 197 -52.77 -45.41 -1.17
C PHE A 197 -52.24 -45.14 0.25
N PHE A 198 -52.33 -46.15 1.13
CA PHE A 198 -51.94 -46.01 2.53
C PHE A 198 -50.42 -45.94 2.75
N PHE A 199 -49.62 -46.65 1.96
CA PHE A 199 -48.15 -46.53 2.01
C PHE A 199 -47.68 -45.11 1.67
N ARG A 200 -48.37 -44.43 0.74
CA ARG A 200 -48.03 -43.07 0.35
C ARG A 200 -48.30 -42.08 1.49
N THR A 201 -49.41 -42.21 2.20
CA THR A 201 -49.76 -41.32 3.31
C THR A 201 -48.85 -41.53 4.53
N ALA A 202 -48.52 -42.79 4.84
CA ALA A 202 -47.56 -43.12 5.90
C ALA A 202 -46.16 -42.55 5.59
N PHE A 203 -45.71 -42.69 4.33
CA PHE A 203 -44.44 -42.15 3.89
C PHE A 203 -44.39 -40.61 3.95
N ILE A 204 -45.49 -39.92 3.60
CA ILE A 204 -45.59 -38.46 3.69
C ILE A 204 -45.55 -37.99 5.15
N ALA A 205 -46.31 -38.62 6.05
CA ALA A 205 -46.33 -38.26 7.46
C ALA A 205 -44.97 -38.48 8.14
N PHE A 206 -44.29 -39.59 7.81
CA PHE A 206 -42.94 -39.87 8.30
C PHE A 206 -41.92 -38.87 7.74
N LYS A 207 -42.03 -38.53 6.46
CA LYS A 207 -41.19 -37.48 5.84
C LYS A 207 -41.41 -36.15 6.56
N GLU A 208 -42.64 -35.72 6.84
CA GLU A 208 -42.87 -34.45 7.54
C GLU A 208 -42.29 -34.46 8.96
N GLN A 209 -42.44 -35.54 9.72
CA GLN A 209 -41.95 -35.60 11.11
C GLN A 209 -40.42 -35.52 11.22
N TYR A 210 -39.69 -36.17 10.31
CA TYR A 210 -38.22 -36.12 10.27
C TYR A 210 -37.68 -34.88 9.54
N PHE A 211 -38.42 -34.32 8.58
CA PHE A 211 -38.05 -33.09 7.88
C PHE A 211 -38.33 -31.83 8.73
N PHE A 212 -39.30 -31.88 9.65
CA PHE A 212 -39.53 -30.82 10.63
C PHE A 212 -38.35 -30.67 11.60
N PHE A 213 -37.71 -31.78 11.97
CA PHE A 213 -36.47 -31.77 12.75
C PHE A 213 -35.29 -31.13 12.00
N PHE A 214 -35.25 -31.27 10.67
CA PHE A 214 -34.24 -30.66 9.80
C PHE A 214 -34.43 -29.16 9.56
N ASN A 215 -35.64 -28.62 9.75
CA ASN A 215 -35.94 -27.19 9.61
C ASN A 215 -35.87 -26.41 10.95
N ALA A 216 -35.65 -27.09 12.07
CA ALA A 216 -35.59 -26.49 13.41
C ALA A 216 -34.15 -26.20 13.91
N CYS A 217 -33.13 -26.60 13.16
CA CYS A 217 -31.72 -26.21 13.33
C CYS A 217 -31.32 -25.22 12.24
#